data_AF-A0A529I1C3-F1
#
_entry.id   AF-A0A529I1C3-F1
#
_cell.length_a   1.000
_cell.length_b   1.000
_cell.length_c   1.000
_cell.angle_alpha   90.00
_cell.angle_beta   90.00
_cell.angle_gamma   90.00
#
_symmetry.space_group_name_H-M   'P 1'
#
loop_
_entity.id
_entity.type
_entity.pdbx_description
1 polymer ?
#
loop_
_entity_poly.entity_id
_entity_poly.type
_entity_poly.pdbx_seq_one_letter_code
_entity_poly.pdbx_strand_id
1 'polypeptide(L)'
;MPTVPVYQSDVSLRPIYRQDLEPNATPEAFGAAVGRGMQGLAAGLNQAGDAMARVKELEDVARAKDADNNYSNWLRERMYGDNGFMTLEGRNAVDGRKAFEDEAAAKRKEFGADLTGGAARAYDTASQSRLQGVYGQSIVHTASERKSWFKDASSARVQTFANDALVNFNNPKMVAKNIAAGIMEIRETGALQGWDAATLKLKEGEYTSGVHKNVALRIAATDPIAAETYMKANADQMSGADQYELSNSLKTELIQEKSKREAEAILSDGRQPSTSAEPAQPASG
;
A
#
# COMPACT_ATOMS: atom_id res chain seq x y z
N MET A 1 46.55 31.66 8.39
CA MET A 1 45.16 31.28 8.07
C MET A 1 44.86 29.99 8.83
N PRO A 2 43.76 29.88 9.59
CA PRO A 2 43.43 28.65 10.29
C PRO A 2 42.85 27.62 9.31
N THR A 3 43.39 26.41 9.30
CA THR A 3 42.89 25.27 8.53
C THR A 3 41.72 24.62 9.28
N VAL A 4 40.56 24.55 8.63
CA VAL A 4 39.36 23.90 9.17
C VAL A 4 39.42 22.39 8.85
N PRO A 5 39.16 21.48 9.81
CA PRO A 5 39.12 20.05 9.52
C PRO A 5 37.94 19.71 8.60
N VAL A 6 38.23 19.06 7.48
CA VAL A 6 37.20 18.51 6.59
C VAL A 6 36.70 17.21 7.22
N TYR A 7 35.43 17.18 7.61
CA TYR A 7 34.76 15.93 7.98
C TYR A 7 34.57 15.09 6.71
N GLN A 8 35.28 13.96 6.62
CA GLN A 8 34.87 12.89 5.72
C GLN A 8 33.67 12.19 6.36
N SER A 9 32.47 12.47 5.83
CA SER A 9 31.30 11.66 6.09
C SER A 9 31.46 10.32 5.39
N ASP A 10 31.71 9.26 6.15
CA ASP A 10 31.62 7.90 5.63
C ASP A 10 30.13 7.56 5.42
N VAL A 11 29.63 7.85 4.22
CA VAL A 11 28.27 7.50 3.82
C VAL A 11 28.31 6.08 3.26
N SER A 12 28.31 5.08 4.15
CA SER A 12 27.98 3.72 3.73
C SER A 12 26.48 3.67 3.39
N LEU A 13 26.16 3.43 2.12
CA LEU A 13 24.81 3.10 1.68
C LEU A 13 24.44 1.75 2.31
N ARG A 14 23.64 1.77 3.37
CA ARG A 14 23.04 0.55 3.92
C ARG A 14 21.99 0.03 2.93
N PRO A 15 22.12 -1.19 2.39
CA PRO A 15 21.06 -1.81 1.61
C PRO A 15 19.83 -2.01 2.48
N ILE A 16 18.67 -1.49 2.08
CA ILE A 16 17.42 -1.43 2.88
C ILE A 16 16.79 -2.83 3.13
N TYR A 17 17.35 -3.92 2.61
CA TYR A 17 16.76 -5.26 2.72
C TYR A 17 17.73 -6.41 3.01
N ARG A 18 18.85 -6.14 3.69
CA ARG A 18 19.56 -7.21 4.42
C ARG A 18 19.36 -7.00 5.91
N GLN A 19 18.26 -7.52 6.42
CA GLN A 19 18.29 -8.01 7.79
C GLN A 19 19.17 -9.25 7.71
N ASP A 20 20.46 -9.10 8.01
CA ASP A 20 21.31 -10.25 8.25
C ASP A 20 20.57 -11.08 9.29
N LEU A 21 20.12 -12.27 8.86
CA LEU A 21 19.69 -13.31 9.77
C LEU A 21 20.93 -13.60 10.60
N GLU A 22 21.13 -12.88 11.70
CA GLU A 22 22.05 -13.32 12.74
C GLU A 22 21.67 -14.76 13.00
N PRO A 23 22.61 -15.72 12.89
CA PRO A 23 22.33 -17.10 13.19
C PRO A 23 21.94 -17.18 14.66
N ASN A 24 20.64 -17.07 14.96
CA ASN A 24 20.11 -17.16 16.32
C ASN A 24 20.16 -18.60 16.84
N ALA A 25 20.75 -19.50 16.07
CA ALA A 25 21.39 -20.70 16.57
C ALA A 25 22.85 -20.37 16.89
N THR A 26 23.10 -19.94 18.12
CA THR A 26 24.44 -19.74 18.64
C THR A 26 25.23 -21.06 18.55
N PRO A 27 26.57 -21.02 18.38
CA PRO A 27 27.41 -22.24 18.44
C PRO A 27 27.11 -23.13 19.65
N GLU A 28 26.70 -22.51 20.77
CA GLU A 28 26.26 -23.14 22.01
C GLU A 28 25.04 -24.07 21.81
N ALA A 29 24.09 -23.74 20.93
CA ALA A 29 22.90 -24.55 20.64
C ALA A 29 23.24 -25.87 19.92
N PHE A 30 24.41 -25.94 19.27
CA PHE A 30 24.94 -27.14 18.63
C PHE A 30 26.16 -27.72 19.38
N GLY A 31 26.35 -27.36 20.64
CA GLY A 31 27.38 -27.93 21.48
C GLY A 31 28.78 -27.33 21.27
N ALA A 32 28.94 -26.00 21.25
CA ALA A 32 30.26 -25.35 21.25
C ALA A 32 31.23 -25.84 22.35
N ALA A 33 30.70 -26.45 23.43
CA ALA A 33 31.48 -27.17 24.43
C ALA A 33 32.23 -28.39 23.85
N VAL A 34 31.64 -29.10 22.89
CA VAL A 34 32.23 -30.27 22.19
C VAL A 34 33.39 -29.84 21.29
N GLY A 35 33.26 -28.72 20.58
CA GLY A 35 34.35 -28.14 19.77
C GLY A 35 35.55 -27.70 20.61
N ARG A 36 35.32 -27.14 21.81
CA ARG A 36 36.37 -26.86 22.80
C ARG A 36 36.96 -28.14 23.41
N GLY A 37 36.15 -29.19 23.58
CA GLY A 37 36.60 -30.52 24.02
C GLY A 37 37.55 -31.22 23.04
N MET A 38 37.42 -30.99 21.74
CA MET A 38 38.35 -31.52 20.72
C MET A 38 39.78 -30.98 20.84
N GLN A 39 39.96 -29.71 21.23
CA GLN A 39 41.31 -29.18 21.52
C GLN A 39 41.98 -29.94 22.68
N GLY A 40 41.18 -30.46 23.63
CA GLY A 40 41.65 -31.31 24.72
C GLY A 40 41.92 -32.77 24.33
N LEU A 41 41.32 -33.28 23.24
CA LEU A 41 41.51 -34.67 22.76
C LEU A 41 42.95 -34.90 22.24
N ALA A 42 43.55 -33.87 21.64
CA ALA A 42 44.96 -33.90 21.24
C ALA A 42 45.93 -34.06 22.44
N ALA A 43 45.47 -33.80 23.68
CA ALA A 43 46.31 -33.76 24.87
C ALA A 43 46.15 -34.96 25.83
N GLY A 44 45.24 -35.92 25.60
CA GLY A 44 45.02 -36.99 26.58
C GLY A 44 44.24 -38.20 26.09
N LEU A 45 44.95 -39.19 25.54
CA LEU A 45 44.40 -40.50 25.14
C LEU A 45 44.72 -41.57 26.20
N ASN A 46 43.94 -41.64 27.30
CA ASN A 46 44.09 -42.75 28.28
C ASN A 46 42.76 -43.30 28.88
N GLN A 47 41.58 -42.95 28.36
CA GLN A 47 40.31 -43.55 28.82
C GLN A 47 39.38 -43.90 27.64
N ALA A 48 39.29 -45.20 27.30
CA ALA A 48 38.53 -45.69 26.16
C ALA A 48 37.00 -45.49 26.30
N GLY A 49 36.46 -45.50 27.53
CA GLY A 49 35.04 -45.24 27.80
C GLY A 49 34.62 -43.79 27.49
N ASP A 50 35.47 -42.83 27.83
CA ASP A 50 35.25 -41.40 27.58
C ASP A 50 35.39 -41.05 26.10
N ALA A 51 36.26 -41.76 25.37
CA ALA A 51 36.41 -41.59 23.93
C ALA A 51 35.15 -42.01 23.17
N MET A 52 34.54 -43.16 23.51
CA MET A 52 33.32 -43.66 22.85
C MET A 52 32.10 -42.76 23.12
N ALA A 53 31.95 -42.24 24.35
CA ALA A 53 30.89 -41.30 24.68
C ALA A 53 31.00 -40.00 23.88
N ARG A 54 32.23 -39.47 23.71
CA ARG A 54 32.49 -38.26 22.90
C ARG A 54 32.29 -38.48 21.41
N VAL A 55 32.64 -39.65 20.87
CA VAL A 55 32.35 -40.00 19.47
C VAL A 55 30.83 -40.04 19.22
N LYS A 56 30.08 -40.67 20.12
CA LYS A 56 28.61 -40.70 20.05
C LYS A 56 28.00 -39.29 20.13
N GLU A 57 28.54 -38.42 20.96
CA GLU A 57 28.10 -37.02 21.06
C GLU A 57 28.38 -36.24 19.76
N LEU A 58 29.53 -36.47 19.12
CA LEU A 58 29.86 -35.88 17.81
C LEU A 58 28.90 -36.37 16.71
N GLU A 59 28.58 -37.66 16.68
CA GLU A 59 27.60 -38.23 15.74
C GLU A 59 26.20 -37.66 15.97
N ASP A 60 25.79 -37.49 17.23
CA ASP A 60 24.51 -36.87 17.58
C ASP A 60 24.43 -35.42 17.09
N VAL A 61 25.49 -34.64 17.31
CA VAL A 61 25.58 -33.24 16.83
C VAL A 61 25.58 -33.17 15.31
N ALA A 62 26.29 -34.07 14.62
CA ALA A 62 26.31 -34.10 13.16
C ALA A 62 24.91 -34.38 12.59
N ARG A 63 24.22 -35.41 13.10
CA ARG A 63 22.83 -35.74 12.68
C ARG A 63 21.86 -34.59 12.92
N ALA A 64 21.98 -33.90 14.06
CA ALA A 64 21.16 -32.74 14.36
C ALA A 64 21.40 -31.58 13.39
N LYS A 65 22.67 -31.32 13.03
CA LYS A 65 23.04 -30.29 12.06
C LYS A 65 22.52 -30.60 10.66
N ASP A 66 22.61 -31.84 10.21
CA ASP A 66 22.10 -32.23 8.89
C ASP A 66 20.58 -32.00 8.79
N ALA A 67 19.83 -32.39 9.82
CA ALA A 67 18.40 -32.13 9.91
C ALA A 67 18.07 -30.63 9.94
N ASP A 68 18.79 -29.82 10.74
CA ASP A 68 18.57 -28.35 10.78
C ASP A 68 18.95 -27.68 9.46
N ASN A 69 20.01 -28.14 8.79
CA ASN A 69 20.41 -27.64 7.47
C ASN A 69 19.31 -27.89 6.44
N ASN A 70 18.73 -29.09 6.43
CA ASN A 70 17.62 -29.42 5.53
C ASN A 70 16.39 -28.56 5.82
N TYR A 71 16.03 -28.39 7.09
CA TYR A 71 14.93 -27.51 7.50
C TYR A 71 15.18 -26.04 7.14
N SER A 72 16.40 -25.55 7.38
CA SER A 72 16.84 -24.19 7.05
C SER A 72 16.78 -23.91 5.55
N ASN A 73 17.22 -24.86 4.72
CA ASN A 73 17.16 -24.75 3.26
C ASN A 73 15.71 -24.72 2.77
N TRP A 74 14.88 -25.63 3.29
CA TRP A 74 13.45 -25.63 2.96
C TRP A 74 12.77 -24.32 3.37
N LEU A 75 13.04 -23.81 4.57
CA LEU A 75 12.49 -22.54 5.05
C LEU A 75 12.90 -21.38 4.15
N ARG A 76 14.17 -21.30 3.78
CA ARG A 76 14.69 -20.24 2.90
C ARG A 76 13.94 -20.23 1.57
N GLU A 77 13.78 -21.39 0.95
CA GLU A 77 13.02 -21.53 -0.29
C GLU A 77 11.55 -21.17 -0.10
N ARG A 78 10.92 -21.68 0.96
CA ARG A 78 9.50 -21.41 1.21
C ARG A 78 9.21 -19.95 1.57
N MET A 79 10.19 -19.24 2.12
CA MET A 79 10.09 -17.81 2.43
C MET A 79 10.40 -16.94 1.22
N TYR A 80 11.47 -17.23 0.47
CA TYR A 80 12.05 -16.30 -0.50
C TYR A 80 12.19 -16.84 -1.93
N GLY A 81 11.91 -18.11 -2.15
CA GLY A 81 11.92 -18.73 -3.48
C GLY A 81 10.73 -18.30 -4.33
N ASP A 82 10.55 -18.99 -5.45
CA ASP A 82 9.43 -18.71 -6.37
C ASP A 82 8.09 -19.03 -5.69
N ASN A 83 7.23 -18.02 -5.56
CA ASN A 83 5.99 -18.06 -4.75
C ASN A 83 6.24 -18.22 -3.24
N GLY A 84 7.41 -17.78 -2.76
CA GLY A 84 7.73 -17.72 -1.35
C GLY A 84 6.76 -16.83 -0.57
N PHE A 85 6.60 -17.08 0.74
CA PHE A 85 5.69 -16.30 1.57
C PHE A 85 5.98 -14.78 1.52
N MET A 86 7.25 -14.40 1.45
CA MET A 86 7.68 -13.00 1.42
C MET A 86 7.43 -12.32 0.07
N THR A 87 7.07 -13.07 -0.98
CA THR A 87 6.68 -12.51 -2.28
C THR A 87 5.18 -12.30 -2.39
N LEU A 88 4.40 -12.75 -1.41
CA LEU A 88 2.96 -12.51 -1.39
C LEU A 88 2.69 -11.05 -1.03
N GLU A 89 1.73 -10.45 -1.72
CA GLU A 89 1.33 -9.06 -1.52
C GLU A 89 -0.13 -8.93 -1.05
N GLY A 90 -0.41 -7.84 -0.37
CA GLY A 90 -1.73 -7.43 0.07
C GLY A 90 -2.50 -8.54 0.80
N ARG A 91 -3.72 -8.82 0.33
CA ARG A 91 -4.60 -9.82 0.93
C ARG A 91 -4.02 -11.23 0.89
N ASN A 92 -3.25 -11.59 -0.14
CA ASN A 92 -2.68 -12.93 -0.27
C ASN A 92 -1.68 -13.23 0.84
N ALA A 93 -0.88 -12.25 1.25
CA ALA A 93 0.03 -12.39 2.39
C ALA A 93 -0.74 -12.57 3.71
N VAL A 94 -1.81 -11.80 3.89
CA VAL A 94 -2.67 -11.86 5.10
C VAL A 94 -3.35 -13.21 5.24
N ASP A 95 -4.02 -13.67 4.18
CA ASP A 95 -4.77 -14.92 4.20
C ASP A 95 -3.83 -16.14 4.19
N GLY A 96 -2.66 -16.01 3.55
CA GLY A 96 -1.67 -17.10 3.40
C GLY A 96 -0.79 -17.36 4.64
N ARG A 97 -0.70 -16.43 5.59
CA ARG A 97 0.23 -16.53 6.73
C ARG A 97 0.03 -17.80 7.56
N LYS A 98 -1.21 -18.08 7.95
CA LYS A 98 -1.50 -19.24 8.81
C LYS A 98 -1.07 -20.55 8.14
N ALA A 99 -1.38 -20.71 6.85
CA ALA A 99 -1.01 -21.91 6.10
C ALA A 99 0.52 -22.08 6.04
N PHE A 100 1.25 -20.98 5.81
CA PHE A 100 2.71 -20.99 5.83
C PHE A 100 3.29 -21.35 7.22
N GLU A 101 2.77 -20.76 8.31
CA GLU A 101 3.24 -21.02 9.67
C GLU A 101 2.99 -22.48 10.10
N ASP A 102 1.82 -23.02 9.74
CA ASP A 102 1.46 -24.42 10.00
C ASP A 102 2.37 -25.38 9.20
N GLU A 103 2.63 -25.07 7.93
CA GLU A 103 3.54 -25.83 7.05
C GLU A 103 4.98 -25.82 7.61
N ALA A 104 5.46 -24.66 8.08
CA ALA A 104 6.78 -24.53 8.67
C ALA A 104 6.93 -25.34 9.97
N ALA A 105 5.89 -25.40 10.79
CA ALA A 105 5.88 -26.23 12.00
C ALA A 105 5.81 -27.72 11.67
N ALA A 106 5.04 -28.12 10.64
CA ALA A 106 4.96 -29.49 10.19
C ALA A 106 6.30 -29.99 9.63
N LYS A 107 6.94 -29.19 8.75
CA LYS A 107 8.25 -29.53 8.18
C LYS A 107 9.35 -29.62 9.22
N ARG A 108 9.29 -28.80 10.28
CA ARG A 108 10.18 -28.95 11.45
C ARG A 108 10.07 -30.34 12.08
N LYS A 109 8.86 -30.83 12.28
CA LYS A 109 8.65 -32.18 12.84
C LYS A 109 9.14 -33.27 11.89
N GLU A 110 8.89 -33.10 10.60
CA GLU A 110 9.31 -34.05 9.55
C GLU A 110 10.82 -34.23 9.50
N PHE A 111 11.60 -33.13 9.45
CA PHE A 111 13.05 -33.21 9.40
C PHE A 111 13.70 -33.77 10.68
N GLY A 112 12.99 -33.74 11.81
CA GLY A 112 13.46 -34.28 13.09
C GLY A 112 12.95 -35.70 13.41
N ALA A 113 12.12 -36.31 12.56
CA ALA A 113 11.36 -37.52 12.92
C ALA A 113 12.23 -38.74 13.31
N ASP A 114 13.38 -38.90 12.64
CA ASP A 114 14.29 -40.03 12.87
C ASP A 114 15.38 -39.76 13.91
N LEU A 115 15.41 -38.55 14.49
CA LEU A 115 16.38 -38.19 15.51
C LEU A 115 15.97 -38.73 16.88
N THR A 116 16.96 -39.19 17.63
CA THR A 116 16.78 -39.70 19.00
C THR A 116 17.87 -39.15 19.92
N GLY A 117 17.69 -39.28 21.24
CA GLY A 117 18.76 -39.02 22.21
C GLY A 117 19.28 -37.57 22.23
N GLY A 118 20.61 -37.40 22.12
CA GLY A 118 21.25 -36.08 22.09
C GLY A 118 20.94 -35.33 20.80
N ALA A 119 20.89 -36.03 19.66
CA ALA A 119 20.62 -35.44 18.35
C ALA A 119 19.25 -34.76 18.30
N ALA A 120 18.21 -35.43 18.81
CA ALA A 120 16.86 -34.88 18.87
C ALA A 120 16.79 -33.59 19.70
N ARG A 121 17.47 -33.55 20.85
CA ARG A 121 17.49 -32.37 21.74
C ARG A 121 18.22 -31.18 21.11
N ALA A 122 19.36 -31.44 20.47
CA ALA A 122 20.12 -30.41 19.76
C ALA A 122 19.31 -29.83 18.59
N TYR A 123 18.69 -30.71 17.78
CA TYR A 123 17.81 -30.29 16.68
C TYR A 123 16.60 -29.50 17.16
N ASP A 124 15.88 -29.98 18.18
CA ASP A 124 14.67 -29.31 18.67
C ASP A 124 14.98 -27.89 19.14
N THR A 125 16.08 -27.70 19.86
CA THR A 125 16.53 -26.38 20.33
C THR A 125 16.83 -25.43 19.16
N ALA A 126 17.65 -25.87 18.21
CA ALA A 126 18.07 -25.03 17.08
C ALA A 126 16.90 -24.72 16.12
N SER A 127 16.14 -25.74 15.75
CA SER A 127 15.02 -25.62 14.81
C SER A 127 13.85 -24.82 15.39
N GLN A 128 13.62 -24.90 16.71
CA GLN A 128 12.60 -24.08 17.38
C GLN A 128 12.99 -22.59 17.39
N SER A 129 14.26 -22.25 17.68
CA SER A 129 14.75 -20.87 17.60
C SER A 129 14.55 -20.30 16.19
N ARG A 130 14.87 -21.09 15.16
CA ARG A 130 14.65 -20.74 13.76
C ARG A 130 13.18 -20.49 13.45
N LEU A 131 12.29 -21.41 13.84
CA LEU A 131 10.85 -21.28 13.62
C LEU A 131 10.29 -19.99 14.25
N GLN A 132 10.74 -19.62 15.46
CA GLN A 132 10.32 -18.37 16.09
C GLN A 132 10.78 -17.13 15.33
N GLY A 133 12.00 -17.15 14.77
CA GLY A 133 12.48 -16.09 13.88
C GLY A 133 11.62 -15.94 12.63
N VAL A 134 11.21 -17.08 12.04
CA VAL A 134 10.31 -17.11 10.86
C VAL A 134 8.93 -16.55 11.20
N TYR A 135 8.37 -16.90 12.37
CA TYR A 135 7.10 -16.31 12.83
C TYR A 135 7.20 -14.80 12.97
N GLY A 136 8.26 -14.29 13.62
CA GLY A 136 8.51 -12.86 13.73
C GLY A 136 8.53 -12.15 12.37
N GLN A 137 9.26 -12.70 11.40
CA GLN A 137 9.33 -12.13 10.05
C GLN A 137 7.99 -12.20 9.32
N SER A 138 7.27 -13.32 9.42
CA SER A 138 5.96 -13.47 8.78
C SER A 138 4.93 -12.48 9.33
N ILE A 139 4.98 -12.17 10.63
CA ILE A 139 4.15 -11.17 11.29
C ILE A 139 4.43 -9.79 10.71
N VAL A 140 5.71 -9.40 10.63
CA VAL A 140 6.13 -8.07 10.14
C VAL A 140 5.72 -7.89 8.68
N HIS A 141 6.01 -8.88 7.82
CA HIS A 141 5.60 -8.86 6.41
C HIS A 141 4.09 -8.72 6.27
N THR A 142 3.33 -9.58 6.96
CA THR A 142 1.86 -9.56 6.92
C THR A 142 1.29 -8.24 7.41
N ALA A 143 1.88 -7.60 8.42
CA ALA A 143 1.42 -6.31 8.92
C ALA A 143 1.62 -5.21 7.87
N SER A 144 2.76 -5.21 7.17
CA SER A 144 3.02 -4.29 6.06
C SER A 144 2.00 -4.49 4.93
N GLU A 145 1.83 -5.74 4.49
CA GLU A 145 0.91 -6.08 3.40
C GLU A 145 -0.56 -5.81 3.76
N ARG A 146 -0.94 -6.00 5.03
CA ARG A 146 -2.28 -5.62 5.51
C ARG A 146 -2.51 -4.12 5.40
N LYS A 147 -1.52 -3.29 5.75
CA LYS A 147 -1.61 -1.84 5.60
C LYS A 147 -1.74 -1.45 4.12
N SER A 148 -0.99 -2.10 3.23
CA SER A 148 -1.09 -1.92 1.79
C SER A 148 -2.49 -2.27 1.27
N TRP A 149 -3.01 -3.45 1.65
CA TRP A 149 -4.34 -3.90 1.27
C TRP A 149 -5.45 -2.94 1.70
N PHE A 150 -5.41 -2.43 2.94
CA PHE A 150 -6.39 -1.43 3.39
C PHE A 150 -6.29 -0.11 2.63
N LYS A 151 -5.07 0.34 2.32
CA LYS A 151 -4.85 1.53 1.49
C LYS A 151 -5.47 1.35 0.11
N ASP A 152 -5.24 0.21 -0.55
CA ASP A 152 -5.75 -0.03 -1.89
C ASP A 152 -7.27 -0.15 -1.92
N ALA A 153 -7.85 -0.85 -0.95
CA ALA A 153 -9.30 -0.94 -0.78
C ALA A 153 -9.93 0.44 -0.55
N SER A 154 -9.30 1.27 0.29
CA SER A 154 -9.75 2.63 0.57
C SER A 154 -9.66 3.53 -0.67
N SER A 155 -8.56 3.46 -1.42
CA SER A 155 -8.38 4.17 -2.68
C SER A 155 -9.48 3.82 -3.70
N ALA A 156 -9.80 2.54 -3.85
CA ALA A 156 -10.90 2.09 -4.70
C ALA A 156 -12.25 2.68 -4.27
N ARG A 157 -12.51 2.73 -2.95
CA ARG A 157 -13.74 3.29 -2.39
C ARG A 157 -13.84 4.81 -2.59
N VAL A 158 -12.75 5.55 -2.42
CA VAL A 158 -12.67 6.99 -2.75
C VAL A 158 -13.03 7.23 -4.22
N GLN A 159 -12.49 6.42 -5.13
CA GLN A 159 -12.81 6.50 -6.56
C GLN A 159 -14.27 6.18 -6.85
N THR A 160 -14.86 5.19 -6.17
CA THR A 160 -16.30 4.90 -6.30
C THR A 160 -17.14 6.10 -5.92
N PHE A 161 -16.84 6.78 -4.81
CA PHE A 161 -17.58 7.99 -4.43
C PHE A 161 -17.41 9.12 -5.45
N ALA A 162 -16.21 9.30 -6.03
CA ALA A 162 -16.02 10.27 -7.10
C ALA A 162 -16.88 9.96 -8.34
N ASN A 163 -16.95 8.68 -8.72
CA ASN A 163 -17.79 8.22 -9.84
C ASN A 163 -19.29 8.40 -9.53
N ASP A 164 -19.72 8.11 -8.30
CA ASP A 164 -21.11 8.29 -7.89
C ASP A 164 -21.52 9.77 -7.89
N ALA A 165 -20.63 10.67 -7.49
CA ALA A 165 -20.83 12.11 -7.64
C ALA A 165 -20.99 12.50 -9.11
N LEU A 166 -20.16 11.94 -9.99
CA LEU A 166 -20.21 12.20 -11.44
C LEU A 166 -21.50 11.68 -12.10
N VAL A 167 -21.96 10.48 -11.72
CA VAL A 167 -23.22 9.91 -12.21
C VAL A 167 -24.41 10.77 -11.75
N ASN A 168 -24.36 11.29 -10.53
CA ASN A 168 -25.39 12.13 -9.94
C ASN A 168 -25.10 13.64 -10.12
N PHE A 169 -24.38 14.04 -11.18
CA PHE A 169 -23.93 15.43 -11.39
C PHE A 169 -25.06 16.48 -11.38
N ASN A 170 -26.28 16.07 -11.74
CA ASN A 170 -27.47 16.93 -11.75
C ASN A 170 -28.17 17.03 -10.39
N ASN A 171 -27.67 16.35 -9.36
CA ASN A 171 -28.21 16.36 -8.00
C ASN A 171 -27.13 16.87 -7.01
N PRO A 172 -27.13 18.18 -6.70
CA PRO A 172 -26.11 18.78 -5.83
C PRO A 172 -26.00 18.14 -4.45
N LYS A 173 -27.11 17.66 -3.88
CA LYS A 173 -27.11 16.97 -2.58
C LYS A 173 -26.37 15.63 -2.66
N MET A 174 -26.50 14.90 -3.75
CA MET A 174 -25.80 13.64 -3.96
C MET A 174 -24.31 13.84 -4.25
N VAL A 175 -23.96 14.89 -5.00
CA VAL A 175 -22.56 15.29 -5.19
C VAL A 175 -21.91 15.60 -3.84
N ALA A 176 -22.52 16.49 -3.05
CA ALA A 176 -21.99 16.85 -1.73
C ALA A 176 -21.88 15.65 -0.77
N LYS A 177 -22.87 14.76 -0.78
CA LYS A 177 -22.84 13.52 0.02
C LYS A 177 -21.64 12.65 -0.35
N ASN A 178 -21.39 12.44 -1.63
CA ASN A 178 -20.29 11.60 -2.09
C ASN A 178 -18.92 12.24 -1.84
N ILE A 179 -18.80 13.57 -1.98
CA ILE A 179 -17.59 14.30 -1.58
C ILE A 179 -17.32 14.09 -0.08
N ALA A 180 -18.33 14.27 0.77
CA ALA A 180 -18.18 14.06 2.20
C ALA A 180 -17.80 12.61 2.55
N ALA A 181 -18.38 11.63 1.86
CA ALA A 181 -18.05 10.22 2.04
C ALA A 181 -16.60 9.91 1.64
N GLY A 182 -16.13 10.44 0.51
CA GLY A 182 -14.73 10.30 0.10
C GLY A 182 -13.75 10.99 1.03
N ILE A 183 -14.10 12.16 1.57
CA ILE A 183 -13.29 12.84 2.60
C ILE A 183 -13.17 11.98 3.87
N MET A 184 -14.26 11.38 4.34
CA MET A 184 -14.23 10.49 5.51
C MET A 184 -13.31 9.29 5.28
N GLU A 185 -13.38 8.69 4.10
CA GLU A 185 -12.50 7.59 3.69
C GLU A 185 -11.02 8.01 3.65
N ILE A 186 -10.72 9.20 3.14
CA ILE A 186 -9.37 9.79 3.13
C ILE A 186 -8.86 10.02 4.55
N ARG A 187 -9.73 10.44 5.49
CA ARG A 187 -9.37 10.61 6.91
C ARG A 187 -9.02 9.29 7.58
N GLU A 188 -9.82 8.26 7.33
CA GLU A 188 -9.55 6.90 7.84
C GLU A 188 -8.20 6.39 7.32
N THR A 189 -7.95 6.54 6.01
CA THR A 189 -6.65 6.23 5.41
C THR A 189 -5.51 7.06 6.00
N GLY A 190 -5.71 8.35 6.20
CA GLY A 190 -4.71 9.24 6.79
C GLY A 190 -4.33 8.81 8.22
N ALA A 191 -5.31 8.42 9.03
CA ALA A 191 -5.07 7.89 10.37
C ALA A 191 -4.27 6.58 10.35
N LEU A 192 -4.60 5.66 9.44
CA LEU A 192 -3.86 4.40 9.26
C LEU A 192 -2.43 4.62 8.74
N GLN A 193 -2.23 5.63 7.92
CA GLN A 193 -0.93 5.97 7.36
C GLN A 193 -0.07 6.86 8.26
N GLY A 194 -0.68 7.51 9.26
CA GLY A 194 0.01 8.46 10.13
C GLY A 194 0.27 9.81 9.44
N TRP A 195 -0.62 10.26 8.56
CA TRP A 195 -0.50 11.56 7.92
C TRP A 195 -0.63 12.69 8.94
N ASP A 196 0.17 13.75 8.73
CA ASP A 196 -0.02 14.99 9.46
C ASP A 196 -1.23 15.78 8.96
N ALA A 197 -1.63 16.81 9.71
CA ALA A 197 -2.80 17.62 9.37
C ALA A 197 -2.66 18.34 8.02
N ALA A 198 -1.43 18.70 7.62
CA ALA A 198 -1.17 19.38 6.36
C ALA A 198 -1.37 18.44 5.16
N THR A 199 -0.81 17.23 5.24
CA THR A 199 -0.97 16.17 4.24
C THR A 199 -2.42 15.75 4.13
N LEU A 200 -3.12 15.57 5.26
CA LEU A 200 -4.54 15.23 5.26
C LEU A 200 -5.36 16.31 4.55
N LYS A 201 -5.18 17.59 4.92
CA LYS A 201 -5.90 18.71 4.30
C LYS A 201 -5.59 18.83 2.80
N LEU A 202 -4.35 18.59 2.40
CA LEU A 202 -3.96 18.56 0.99
C LEU A 202 -4.74 17.45 0.24
N LYS A 203 -4.77 16.23 0.77
CA LYS A 203 -5.46 15.09 0.15
C LYS A 203 -6.98 15.28 0.08
N GLU A 204 -7.58 15.85 1.12
CA GLU A 204 -9.01 16.23 1.11
C GLU A 204 -9.30 17.29 0.04
N GLY A 205 -8.43 18.29 -0.09
CA GLY A 205 -8.54 19.35 -1.10
C GLY A 205 -8.37 18.84 -2.53
N GLU A 206 -7.34 18.02 -2.78
CA GLU A 206 -7.11 17.35 -4.08
C GLU A 206 -8.33 16.55 -4.52
N TYR A 207 -8.89 15.74 -3.61
CA TYR A 207 -10.08 14.95 -3.89
C TYR A 207 -11.30 15.82 -4.20
N THR A 208 -11.60 16.78 -3.33
CA THR A 208 -12.77 17.68 -3.48
C THR A 208 -12.69 18.44 -4.79
N SER A 209 -11.54 19.05 -5.06
CA SER A 209 -11.28 19.81 -6.28
C SER A 209 -11.42 18.95 -7.53
N GLY A 210 -10.84 17.75 -7.52
CA GLY A 210 -10.94 16.80 -8.63
C GLY A 210 -12.38 16.36 -8.93
N VAL A 211 -13.19 16.12 -7.90
CA VAL A 211 -14.61 15.78 -8.06
C VAL A 211 -15.37 16.95 -8.68
N HIS A 212 -15.21 18.18 -8.17
CA HIS A 212 -15.88 19.36 -8.76
C HIS A 212 -15.45 19.59 -10.21
N LYS A 213 -14.16 19.44 -10.53
CA LYS A 213 -13.66 19.53 -11.92
C LYS A 213 -14.39 18.54 -12.83
N ASN A 214 -14.44 17.26 -12.44
CA ASN A 214 -15.07 16.22 -13.26
C ASN A 214 -16.58 16.44 -13.42
N VAL A 215 -17.27 16.87 -12.35
CA VAL A 215 -18.70 17.23 -12.41
C VAL A 215 -18.92 18.40 -13.38
N ALA A 216 -18.11 19.46 -13.30
CA ALA A 216 -18.21 20.59 -14.21
C ALA A 216 -17.99 20.19 -15.68
N LEU A 217 -16.96 19.37 -15.95
CA LEU A 217 -16.71 18.84 -17.29
C LEU A 217 -17.89 17.99 -17.80
N ARG A 218 -18.52 17.20 -16.93
CA ARG A 218 -19.70 16.42 -17.30
C ARG A 218 -20.90 17.29 -17.64
N ILE A 219 -21.13 18.36 -16.88
CA ILE A 219 -22.16 19.36 -17.17
C ILE A 219 -21.87 20.02 -18.52
N ALA A 220 -20.61 20.37 -18.78
CA ALA A 220 -20.18 21.08 -19.99
C ALA A 220 -20.46 20.31 -21.27
N ALA A 221 -20.43 18.98 -21.21
CA ALA A 221 -20.80 18.12 -22.34
C ALA A 221 -22.25 18.35 -22.83
N THR A 222 -23.11 18.96 -22.01
CA THR A 222 -24.51 19.26 -22.35
C THR A 222 -24.84 20.75 -22.30
N ASP A 223 -24.28 21.48 -21.34
CA ASP A 223 -24.50 22.92 -21.16
C ASP A 223 -23.22 23.58 -20.61
N PRO A 224 -22.38 24.17 -21.49
CA PRO A 224 -21.17 24.88 -21.08
C PRO A 224 -21.42 26.05 -20.13
N ILE A 225 -22.55 26.76 -20.26
CA ILE A 225 -22.89 27.91 -19.40
C ILE A 225 -23.27 27.44 -17.98
N ALA A 226 -24.01 26.34 -17.88
CA ALA A 226 -24.28 25.71 -16.60
C ALA A 226 -22.98 25.21 -15.93
N ALA A 227 -22.04 24.69 -16.71
CA ALA A 227 -20.73 24.26 -16.19
C ALA A 227 -19.90 25.44 -15.64
N GLU A 228 -19.86 26.57 -16.35
CA GLU A 228 -19.22 27.80 -15.85
C GLU A 228 -19.86 28.28 -14.55
N THR A 229 -21.19 28.23 -14.47
CA THR A 229 -21.94 28.60 -13.26
C THR A 229 -21.59 27.67 -12.10
N TYR A 230 -21.57 26.37 -12.34
CA TYR A 230 -21.18 25.37 -11.35
C TYR A 230 -19.73 25.57 -10.87
N MET A 231 -18.79 25.80 -11.78
CA MET A 231 -17.39 26.07 -11.44
C MET A 231 -17.27 27.27 -10.50
N LYS A 232 -17.90 28.40 -10.86
CA LYS A 232 -17.84 29.63 -10.04
C LYS A 232 -18.45 29.42 -8.66
N ALA A 233 -19.57 28.70 -8.58
CA ALA A 233 -20.24 28.42 -7.31
C ALA A 233 -19.41 27.54 -6.36
N ASN A 234 -18.48 26.75 -6.89
CA ASN A 234 -17.64 25.83 -6.10
C ASN A 234 -16.14 26.21 -6.15
N ALA A 235 -15.79 27.40 -6.62
CA ALA A 235 -14.40 27.81 -6.83
C ALA A 235 -13.57 27.75 -5.54
N ASP A 236 -14.14 28.11 -4.39
CA ASP A 236 -13.46 28.06 -3.08
C ASP A 236 -13.06 26.64 -2.65
N GLN A 237 -13.67 25.61 -3.25
CA GLN A 237 -13.40 24.20 -3.00
C GLN A 237 -12.52 23.58 -4.09
N MET A 238 -12.07 24.38 -5.06
CA MET A 238 -11.22 23.95 -6.16
C MET A 238 -9.82 24.54 -6.04
N SER A 239 -8.80 23.75 -6.38
CA SER A 239 -7.43 24.21 -6.51
C SER A 239 -7.31 25.21 -7.67
N GLY A 240 -6.38 26.17 -7.56
CA GLY A 240 -6.13 27.13 -8.64
C GLY A 240 -5.73 26.44 -9.95
N ALA A 241 -5.03 25.30 -9.87
CA ALA A 241 -4.67 24.48 -11.04
C ALA A 241 -5.92 23.90 -11.72
N ASP A 242 -6.83 23.30 -10.96
CA ASP A 242 -8.07 22.73 -11.52
C ASP A 242 -9.01 23.80 -12.06
N GLN A 243 -9.09 24.97 -11.41
CA GLN A 243 -9.86 26.11 -11.91
C GLN A 243 -9.30 26.62 -13.24
N TYR A 244 -7.98 26.71 -13.36
CA TYR A 244 -7.31 27.13 -14.59
C TYR A 244 -7.50 26.11 -15.72
N GLU A 245 -7.29 24.82 -15.45
CA GLU A 245 -7.54 23.73 -16.40
C GLU A 245 -8.98 23.77 -16.91
N LEU A 246 -9.95 23.84 -16.00
CA LEU A 246 -11.36 23.87 -16.35
C LEU A 246 -11.73 25.11 -17.15
N SER A 247 -11.25 26.29 -16.76
CA SER A 247 -11.48 27.54 -17.50
C SER A 247 -10.97 27.46 -18.94
N ASN A 248 -9.79 26.84 -19.15
CA ASN A 248 -9.24 26.62 -20.48
C ASN A 248 -10.05 25.59 -21.27
N SER A 249 -10.47 24.49 -20.64
CA SER A 249 -11.28 23.45 -21.28
C SER A 249 -12.67 23.92 -21.68
N LEU A 250 -13.26 24.89 -20.99
CA LEU A 250 -14.60 25.40 -21.30
C LEU A 250 -14.59 26.58 -22.29
N LYS A 251 -13.43 27.19 -22.55
CA LYS A 251 -13.33 28.50 -23.18
C LYS A 251 -14.00 28.56 -24.56
N THR A 252 -13.71 27.59 -25.42
CA THR A 252 -14.20 27.60 -26.81
C THR A 252 -15.71 27.38 -26.85
N GLU A 253 -16.19 26.39 -26.12
CA GLU A 253 -17.58 25.97 -26.01
C GLU A 253 -18.43 27.08 -25.39
N LEU A 254 -17.90 27.78 -24.38
CA LEU A 254 -18.56 28.94 -23.78
C LEU A 254 -18.72 30.10 -24.77
N ILE A 255 -17.68 30.41 -25.55
CA ILE A 255 -17.76 31.47 -26.56
C ILE A 255 -18.83 31.12 -27.60
N GLN A 256 -18.84 29.88 -28.08
CA GLN A 256 -19.81 29.41 -29.08
C GLN A 256 -21.24 29.45 -28.55
N GLU A 257 -21.48 28.89 -27.36
CA GLU A 257 -22.82 28.84 -26.76
C GLU A 257 -23.36 30.24 -26.43
N LYS A 258 -22.52 31.13 -25.87
CA LYS A 258 -22.90 32.53 -25.62
C LYS A 258 -23.24 33.27 -26.91
N SER A 259 -22.43 33.10 -27.95
CA SER A 259 -22.67 33.73 -29.26
C SER A 259 -23.97 33.24 -29.90
N LYS A 260 -24.27 31.93 -29.78
CA LYS A 260 -25.51 31.34 -30.29
C LYS A 260 -26.74 31.92 -29.58
N ARG A 261 -26.74 31.95 -28.25
CA ARG A 261 -27.85 32.50 -27.46
C ARG A 261 -28.08 33.99 -27.73
N GLU A 262 -27.02 34.77 -27.89
CA GLU A 262 -27.11 36.18 -28.26
C GLU A 262 -27.72 36.37 -29.66
N ALA A 263 -27.28 35.58 -30.65
CA ALA A 263 -27.83 35.62 -32.00
C ALA A 263 -29.33 35.23 -32.03
N GLU A 264 -29.73 34.21 -31.26
CA GLU A 264 -31.13 33.81 -31.10
C GLU A 264 -31.98 34.91 -30.45
N ALA A 265 -31.44 35.60 -29.42
CA ALA A 265 -32.13 36.72 -28.77
C ALA A 265 -32.40 37.86 -29.75
N ILE A 266 -31.39 38.28 -30.53
CA ILE A 266 -31.53 39.33 -31.56
C ILE A 266 -32.58 38.93 -32.62
N LEU A 267 -32.55 37.69 -33.09
CA LEU A 267 -33.49 37.19 -34.10
C LEU A 267 -34.93 37.05 -33.58
N SER A 268 -35.09 36.76 -32.29
CA SER A 268 -36.40 36.67 -31.63
C SER A 268 -37.00 38.05 -31.37
N ASP A 269 -36.19 39.02 -30.92
CA ASP A 269 -36.64 40.38 -30.61
C ASP A 269 -36.98 41.17 -31.90
N GLY A 270 -36.22 40.94 -32.99
CA GLY A 270 -36.52 41.49 -34.31
C GLY A 270 -37.78 40.92 -34.99
N ARG A 271 -38.46 39.93 -34.38
CA ARG A 271 -39.62 39.22 -34.95
C ARG A 271 -40.94 39.55 -34.24
N GLN A 272 -41.03 40.64 -33.48
CA GLN A 272 -42.33 41.14 -33.01
C GLN A 272 -43.19 41.58 -34.21
N PRO A 273 -44.36 40.97 -34.48
CA PRO A 273 -45.23 41.41 -35.56
C PRO A 273 -45.87 42.75 -35.20
N SER A 274 -45.67 43.75 -36.05
CA SER A 274 -46.32 45.05 -36.00
C SER A 274 -47.83 44.89 -36.12
N THR A 275 -48.53 44.71 -34.99
CA THR A 275 -49.99 44.73 -34.94
C THR A 275 -50.46 46.14 -34.63
N SER A 276 -50.40 47.00 -35.65
CA SER A 276 -51.12 48.27 -35.71
C SER A 276 -51.95 48.29 -36.99
N ALA A 277 -52.99 47.45 -37.05
CA ALA A 277 -54.07 47.64 -38.01
C ALA A 277 -55.10 48.57 -37.35
N GLU A 278 -54.99 49.85 -37.68
CA GLU A 278 -55.92 50.91 -37.33
C GLU A 278 -57.32 50.59 -37.88
N PRO A 279 -58.40 50.60 -37.07
CA PRO A 279 -59.73 50.34 -37.58
C PRO A 279 -60.25 51.56 -38.35
N ALA A 280 -60.47 51.37 -39.66
CA ALA A 280 -61.06 52.38 -40.53
C ALA A 280 -62.46 52.80 -40.06
N GLN A 281 -62.64 54.11 -39.83
CA GLN A 281 -63.95 54.73 -39.62
C GLN A 281 -64.79 54.67 -40.91
N PRO A 282 -66.10 54.34 -40.83
CA PRO A 282 -66.98 54.42 -41.99
C PRO A 282 -67.34 55.88 -42.28
N ALA A 283 -67.16 56.30 -43.53
CA ALA A 283 -67.60 57.60 -44.03
C ALA A 283 -69.12 57.64 -44.22
N SER A 284 -69.73 58.65 -43.62
CA SER A 284 -71.11 59.07 -43.84
C SER A 284 -71.25 59.80 -45.18
N GLY A 285 -72.33 59.53 -45.92
CA GLY A 285 -72.82 60.38 -47.03
C GLY A 285 -72.95 59.67 -48.36
#